data_AF-A0A212CSQ7-F1
#
_entry.id   AF-A0A212CSQ7-F1
#
_cell.length_a   1.000
_cell.length_b   1.000
_cell.length_c   1.000
_cell.angle_alpha   90.00
_cell.angle_beta   90.00
_cell.angle_gamma   90.00
#
_symmetry.space_group_name_H-M   'P 1'
#
loop_
_entity.id
_entity.type
_entity.pdbx_description
1 polymer ?
#
loop_
_entity_poly.entity_id
_entity_poly.type
_entity_poly.pdbx_seq_one_letter_code
_entity_poly.pdbx_strand_id
1 'polypeptide(L)'
;MQSKFPGLGKIFFGKESNEFANDFEEKIIMRLCPTEEEPVDLLSTVLNDSTYQYIKGSADIKPNQGIFPRGLQCITVLTGVYDIQTGVPLMGVINQRFVSQDLNSLR
;
A
#
# COMPACT_ATOMS: atom_id res chain seq x y z
N MET A 1 -2.07 14.89 -1.41
CA MET A 1 -1.19 15.17 -2.57
C MET A 1 -1.77 16.29 -3.44
N GLN A 2 -3.04 16.18 -3.87
CA GLN A 2 -3.76 17.25 -4.59
C GLN A 2 -3.76 18.61 -3.87
N SER A 3 -3.82 18.62 -2.55
CA SER A 3 -3.78 19.83 -1.72
C SER A 3 -2.43 20.57 -1.75
N LYS A 4 -1.33 19.87 -2.02
CA LYS A 4 0.01 20.44 -2.14
C LYS A 4 0.41 20.70 -3.60
N PHE A 5 -0.03 19.83 -4.51
CA PHE A 5 0.25 19.91 -5.95
C PHE A 5 -1.07 19.72 -6.74
N PRO A 6 -1.79 20.81 -7.02
CA PRO A 6 -3.04 20.75 -7.79
C PRO A 6 -2.81 20.13 -9.17
N GLY A 7 -3.70 19.22 -9.59
CA GLY A 7 -3.64 18.53 -10.88
C GLY A 7 -2.90 17.19 -10.86
N LEU A 8 -2.05 16.95 -9.87
CA LEU A 8 -1.24 15.73 -9.79
C LEU A 8 -2.08 14.45 -9.68
N GLY A 9 -3.24 14.51 -9.02
CA GLY A 9 -4.13 13.36 -8.87
C GLY A 9 -4.68 12.80 -10.19
N LYS A 10 -4.67 13.59 -11.28
CA LYS A 10 -5.11 13.13 -12.61
C LYS A 10 -4.08 12.25 -13.32
N ILE A 11 -2.82 12.32 -12.89
CA ILE A 11 -1.70 11.59 -13.48
C ILE A 11 -1.07 10.61 -12.47
N PHE A 12 -1.74 10.41 -11.34
CA PHE A 12 -1.34 9.44 -10.33
C PHE A 12 -2.09 8.14 -10.57
N PHE A 13 -1.34 7.08 -10.89
CA PHE A 13 -1.89 5.75 -11.17
C PHE A 13 -1.37 4.76 -10.14
N GLY A 14 -2.20 3.77 -9.82
CA GLY A 14 -1.89 2.69 -8.89
C GLY A 14 -2.15 1.34 -9.52
N LYS A 15 -1.66 0.30 -8.86
CA LYS A 15 -1.94 -1.08 -9.25
C LYS A 15 -3.43 -1.41 -9.12
N GLU A 16 -4.04 -0.96 -8.02
CA GLU A 16 -5.45 -1.22 -7.75
C GLU A 16 -6.36 -0.17 -8.35
N SER A 17 -7.54 -0.62 -8.73
CA SER A 17 -8.67 0.24 -9.05
C SER A 17 -9.19 0.92 -7.79
N ASN A 18 -9.81 2.08 -7.96
CA ASN A 18 -10.65 2.68 -6.92
C ASN A 18 -12.11 2.20 -7.00
N GLU A 19 -12.41 1.21 -7.83
CA GLU A 19 -13.72 0.59 -8.00
C GLU A 19 -13.69 -0.87 -7.52
N PHE A 20 -14.69 -1.24 -6.72
CA PHE A 20 -14.83 -2.53 -6.04
C PHE A 20 -16.26 -3.06 -6.23
N ALA A 21 -16.46 -4.37 -6.08
CA ALA A 21 -17.78 -4.98 -6.00
C ALA A 21 -17.97 -5.62 -4.61
N ASN A 22 -19.15 -5.47 -4.02
CA ASN A 22 -19.52 -6.21 -2.81
C ASN A 22 -20.05 -7.62 -3.17
N ASP A 23 -20.38 -8.40 -2.14
CA ASP A 23 -20.93 -9.76 -2.30
C ASP A 23 -22.30 -9.80 -3.02
N PHE A 24 -22.92 -8.64 -3.26
CA PHE A 24 -24.17 -8.47 -3.99
C PHE A 24 -23.96 -7.95 -5.43
N GLU A 25 -22.71 -7.94 -5.92
CA GLU A 25 -22.32 -7.42 -7.24
C GLU A 25 -22.57 -5.91 -7.43
N GLU A 26 -22.81 -5.16 -6.36
CA GLU A 26 -22.98 -3.72 -6.44
C GLU A 26 -21.62 -3.03 -6.56
N LYS A 27 -21.54 -2.05 -7.47
CA LYS A 27 -20.32 -1.28 -7.72
C LYS A 27 -20.12 -0.20 -6.66
N ILE A 28 -19.01 -0.29 -5.92
CA ILE A 28 -18.55 0.67 -4.92
C ILE A 28 -17.36 1.46 -5.47
N ILE A 29 -17.46 2.79 -5.51
CA ILE A 29 -16.37 3.68 -5.90
C ILE A 29 -15.78 4.32 -4.65
N MET A 30 -14.56 3.91 -4.31
CA MET A 30 -13.80 4.46 -3.19
C MET A 30 -13.35 5.88 -3.53
N ARG A 31 -13.68 6.82 -2.65
CA ARG A 31 -13.26 8.22 -2.71
C ARG A 31 -12.70 8.62 -1.35
N LEU A 32 -11.57 9.34 -1.36
CA LEU A 32 -11.04 9.97 -0.14
C LEU A 32 -12.03 11.04 0.33
N CYS A 33 -12.75 10.75 1.41
CA CYS A 33 -13.58 11.71 2.11
C CYS A 33 -12.70 12.60 3.01
N PRO A 34 -13.11 13.86 3.28
CA PRO A 34 -12.37 14.75 4.18
C PRO A 34 -12.45 14.35 5.66
N THR A 35 -13.26 13.34 5.99
CA THR A 35 -13.48 12.81 7.34
C THR A 35 -13.24 11.29 7.35
N GLU A 36 -12.74 10.78 8.47
CA GLU A 36 -12.43 9.36 8.66
C GLU A 36 -13.73 8.58 8.91
N GLU A 37 -14.19 7.83 7.92
CA GLU A 37 -15.16 6.74 8.10
C GLU A 37 -14.52 5.47 7.52
N GLU A 38 -14.43 4.45 8.37
CA GLU A 38 -13.58 3.24 8.30
C GLU A 38 -13.73 2.42 7.00
N PRO A 39 -12.67 1.69 6.55
CA PRO A 39 -12.86 0.24 6.41
C PRO A 39 -11.57 -0.59 6.53
N VAL A 40 -11.57 -1.59 7.43
CA VAL A 40 -10.52 -2.64 7.52
C VAL A 40 -10.85 -3.87 6.66
N ASP A 41 -12.12 -4.08 6.32
CA ASP A 41 -12.57 -5.33 5.68
C ASP A 41 -12.37 -5.38 4.15
N LEU A 42 -12.35 -4.23 3.48
CA LEU A 42 -12.28 -4.14 2.01
C LEU A 42 -10.87 -4.41 1.45
N LEU A 43 -9.82 -4.29 2.27
CA LEU A 43 -8.43 -4.44 1.83
C LEU A 43 -8.01 -5.90 1.59
N SER A 44 -8.68 -6.87 2.22
CA SER A 44 -8.25 -8.27 2.18
C SER A 44 -8.58 -8.99 0.85
N THR A 45 -9.62 -8.54 0.15
CA THR A 45 -10.11 -9.17 -1.09
C THR A 45 -9.37 -8.73 -2.35
N VAL A 46 -8.69 -7.57 -2.32
CA VAL A 46 -8.22 -6.90 -3.55
C VAL A 46 -6.72 -7.03 -3.80
N LEU A 47 -5.92 -7.30 -2.79
CA LEU A 47 -4.49 -6.97 -2.83
C LEU A 47 -3.57 -8.23 -2.92
N ASN A 48 -2.55 -8.15 -3.79
CA ASN A 48 -1.66 -9.26 -4.21
C ASN A 48 -0.51 -9.58 -3.24
N ASP A 49 0.19 -10.71 -3.45
CA ASP A 49 1.39 -11.30 -2.79
C ASP A 49 1.90 -10.67 -1.47
N SER A 50 2.50 -9.48 -1.46
CA SER A 50 2.98 -8.85 -0.22
C SER A 50 1.85 -8.56 0.77
N THR A 51 0.64 -8.36 0.28
CA THR A 51 -0.56 -8.17 1.11
C THR A 51 -0.86 -9.39 1.95
N TYR A 52 -0.58 -10.59 1.45
CA TYR A 52 -0.68 -11.80 2.28
C TYR A 52 0.22 -11.69 3.51
N GLN A 53 1.43 -11.14 3.37
CA GLN A 53 2.33 -10.95 4.52
C GLN A 53 1.81 -9.86 5.47
N TYR A 54 1.15 -8.82 4.94
CA TYR A 54 0.51 -7.78 5.73
C TYR A 54 -0.64 -8.35 6.55
N ILE A 55 -1.57 -9.07 5.90
CA ILE A 55 -2.73 -9.72 6.54
C ILE A 55 -2.27 -10.77 7.55
N LYS A 56 -1.26 -11.59 7.21
CA LYS A 56 -0.72 -12.58 8.13
C LYS A 56 -0.05 -11.95 9.35
N GLY A 57 0.46 -10.71 9.23
CA GLY A 57 0.94 -9.95 10.37
C GLY A 57 2.18 -10.53 11.07
N SER A 58 2.92 -11.46 10.45
CA SER A 58 4.06 -12.12 11.10
C SER A 58 5.22 -11.13 11.28
N ALA A 59 5.42 -10.66 12.51
CA ALA A 59 6.48 -9.73 12.89
C ALA A 59 7.77 -10.44 13.38
N ASP A 60 7.66 -11.71 13.77
CA ASP A 60 8.67 -12.53 14.45
C ASP A 60 9.58 -13.34 13.51
N ILE A 61 9.45 -13.15 12.20
CA ILE A 61 10.26 -13.84 11.19
C ILE A 61 11.72 -13.42 11.33
N LYS A 62 12.63 -14.40 11.42
CA LYS A 62 14.08 -14.11 11.43
C LYS A 62 14.61 -13.99 9.99
N PRO A 63 15.52 -13.04 9.73
CA PRO A 63 16.15 -12.93 8.42
C PRO A 63 17.11 -14.09 8.18
N ASN A 64 17.18 -14.57 6.94
CA ASN A 64 18.24 -15.44 6.47
C ASN A 64 19.31 -14.59 5.78
N GLN A 65 20.53 -14.52 6.33
CA GLN A 65 21.61 -13.67 5.82
C GLN A 65 21.21 -12.20 5.63
N GLY A 66 20.43 -11.65 6.56
CA GLY A 66 19.94 -10.27 6.50
C GLY A 66 18.74 -10.05 5.58
N ILE A 67 18.27 -11.09 4.88
CA ILE A 67 17.11 -11.03 3.98
C ILE A 67 15.92 -11.70 4.66
N PHE A 68 14.83 -10.97 4.82
CA PHE A 68 13.57 -11.55 5.29
C PHE A 68 12.90 -12.29 4.14
N PRO A 69 12.69 -13.62 4.24
CA PRO A 69 12.00 -14.38 3.19
C PRO A 69 10.49 -14.09 3.17
N ARG A 70 9.95 -13.58 4.29
CA ARG A 70 8.55 -13.25 4.50
C ARG A 70 8.35 -12.41 5.76
N GLY A 71 7.10 -12.03 6.05
CA GLY A 71 6.73 -11.25 7.24
C GLY A 71 6.52 -9.77 6.94
N LEU A 72 6.17 -9.01 7.97
CA LEU A 72 5.87 -7.58 7.86
C LEU A 72 7.04 -6.76 7.30
N GLN A 73 8.27 -7.23 7.53
CA GLN A 73 9.50 -6.62 7.02
C GLN A 73 9.55 -6.59 5.48
N CYS A 74 8.79 -7.46 4.80
CA CYS A 74 8.70 -7.47 3.33
C CYS A 74 7.68 -6.46 2.78
N ILE A 75 6.96 -5.73 3.63
CA ILE A 75 5.95 -4.75 3.21
C ILE A 75 6.59 -3.41 2.91
N THR A 76 6.44 -2.97 1.66
CA THR A 76 6.90 -1.67 1.19
C THR A 76 5.81 -0.92 0.47
N VAL A 77 5.70 0.38 0.73
CA VAL A 77 4.97 1.30 -0.13
C VAL A 77 5.94 1.84 -1.17
N LEU A 78 5.63 1.59 -2.44
CA LEU A 78 6.42 2.03 -3.59
C LEU A 78 5.70 3.17 -4.29
N THR A 79 6.42 4.26 -4.58
CA THR A 79 5.91 5.36 -5.39
C THR A 79 6.95 5.74 -6.41
N GLY A 80 6.63 5.59 -7.70
CA GLY A 80 7.50 5.95 -8.81
C GLY A 80 6.99 7.20 -9.53
N VAL A 81 7.91 7.98 -10.06
CA VAL A 81 7.67 9.07 -11.00
C VAL A 81 8.45 8.76 -12.26
N TYR A 82 7.81 8.84 -13.41
CA TYR A 82 8.41 8.60 -14.71
C TYR A 82 8.00 9.70 -15.69
N ASP A 83 8.81 9.87 -16.72
CA ASP A 83 8.51 10.78 -17.81
C ASP A 83 7.43 10.16 -18.73
N ILE A 84 6.32 10.86 -18.92
CA ILE A 84 5.15 10.33 -19.63
C ILE A 84 5.43 10.13 -21.13
N GLN A 85 6.31 10.92 -21.74
CA GLN A 85 6.58 10.84 -23.18
C GLN A 85 7.53 9.69 -23.52
N THR A 86 8.54 9.48 -22.67
CA THR A 86 9.64 8.54 -22.90
C THR A 86 9.50 7.24 -22.12
N GLY A 87 8.69 7.22 -21.05
CA GLY A 87 8.55 6.10 -20.12
C GLY A 87 9.72 5.94 -19.14
N VAL A 88 10.71 6.85 -19.18
CA VAL A 88 11.94 6.73 -18.36
C VAL A 88 11.63 7.05 -16.89
N PRO A 89 12.04 6.21 -15.93
CA PRO A 89 11.88 6.51 -14.51
C PRO A 89 12.76 7.69 -14.11
N LEU A 90 12.19 8.64 -13.37
CA LEU A 90 12.85 9.86 -12.91
C LEU A 90 13.14 9.84 -11.40
N MET A 91 12.20 9.32 -10.60
CA MET A 91 12.33 9.25 -9.15
C MET A 91 11.57 8.07 -8.58
N GLY A 92 12.07 7.51 -7.47
CA GLY A 92 11.39 6.46 -6.72
C GLY A 92 11.48 6.71 -5.22
N VAL A 93 10.38 6.43 -4.52
CA VAL A 93 10.31 6.43 -3.06
C VAL A 93 9.95 5.01 -2.61
N ILE A 94 10.75 4.47 -1.71
CA ILE A 94 10.50 3.19 -1.05
C ILE A 94 10.33 3.47 0.44
N ASN A 95 9.16 3.14 0.98
CA ASN A 95 8.89 3.26 2.40
C ASN A 95 8.56 1.87 2.97
N GLN A 96 9.52 1.30 3.70
CA GLN A 96 9.34 0.08 4.46
C GLN A 96 8.73 0.42 5.81
N ARG A 97 7.45 0.08 6.02
CA ARG A 97 6.72 0.50 7.22
C ARG A 97 7.10 -0.26 8.48
N PHE A 98 7.48 -1.54 8.34
CA PHE A 98 7.75 -2.44 9.46
C PHE A 98 9.22 -2.88 9.45
N VAL A 99 10.13 -1.97 9.77
CA VAL A 99 11.58 -2.27 9.80
C VAL A 99 11.97 -2.95 11.12
N SER A 100 11.53 -2.37 12.23
CA SER A 100 11.83 -2.84 13.58
C SER A 100 10.58 -2.76 14.45
N GLN A 101 10.34 -3.78 15.27
CA GLN A 101 9.29 -3.76 16.28
C GLN A 101 9.84 -3.13 17.56
N ASP A 102 9.18 -2.09 18.07
CA ASP A 102 9.50 -1.54 19.39
C ASP A 102 8.85 -2.42 20.46
N LEU A 103 9.66 -3.09 21.27
CA LEU A 103 9.17 -3.97 22.34
C LEU A 103 8.38 -3.20 23.42
N ASN A 104 8.54 -1.88 23.51
CA ASN A 104 7.79 -1.05 24.47
C ASN A 104 6.38 -0.65 23.98
N SER A 105 6.05 -0.95 22.73
CA SER A 105 4.74 -0.63 22.13
C SER A 105 3.69 -1.72 22.35
N LEU A 106 4.07 -2.88 22.90
CA LEU A 106 3.16 -3.92 23.39
C LEU A 106 2.61 -3.49 24.76
N ARG A 107 1.45 -2.83 24.76
CA ARG A 107 0.62 -2.60 25.95
C ARG A 107 -0.37 -3.74 26.14
#